data_AF-A0A381R0A7-F1
#
_entry.id   AF-A0A381R0A7-F1
#
_cell.length_a   1.000
_cell.length_b   1.000
_cell.length_c   1.000
_cell.angle_alpha   90.00
_cell.angle_beta   90.00
_cell.angle_gamma   90.00
#
_symmetry.space_group_name_H-M   'P 1'
#
loop_
_entity.id
_entity.type
_entity.pdbx_description
1 polymer ?
#
loop_
_entity_poly.entity_id
_entity_poly.type
_entity_poly.pdbx_seq_one_letter_code
_entity_poly.pdbx_strand_id
1 'polypeptide(L)'
;MKSTSAWKPIFNLNYCFFLLFFFSSALSSEIVIDGYLSEEEWKTAREINKFYEVFPFSLNDASGDTRILIQEDEKGIYIGFI
;
A
#
# COMPACT_ATOMS: atom_id res chain seq x y z
N MET A 1 -25.46 36.12 41.27
CA MET A 1 -25.71 34.84 40.58
C MET A 1 -25.17 34.92 39.17
N LYS A 2 -24.13 34.13 38.84
CA LYS A 2 -23.78 33.64 37.50
C LYS A 2 -22.66 32.61 37.68
N SER A 3 -23.07 31.35 37.85
CA SER A 3 -22.15 30.21 37.79
C SER A 3 -22.05 29.82 36.31
N THR A 4 -20.97 30.19 35.65
CA THR A 4 -20.65 29.69 34.32
C THR A 4 -19.77 28.46 34.47
N SER A 5 -20.41 27.29 34.48
CA SER A 5 -19.72 26.01 34.42
C SER A 5 -19.04 25.88 33.05
N ALA A 6 -17.71 25.97 33.04
CA ALA A 6 -16.89 25.73 31.87
C ALA A 6 -16.83 24.23 31.62
N TRP A 7 -17.59 23.75 30.63
CA TRP A 7 -17.52 22.37 30.17
C TRP A 7 -16.17 22.17 29.45
N LYS A 8 -15.20 21.60 30.16
CA LYS A 8 -13.91 21.20 29.57
C LYS A 8 -14.04 19.74 29.13
N PRO A 9 -13.94 19.41 27.84
CA PRO A 9 -13.84 18.02 27.45
C PRO A 9 -12.49 17.49 27.95
N ILE A 10 -12.52 16.60 28.94
CA ILE A 10 -11.35 15.86 29.38
C ILE A 10 -11.15 14.76 28.35
N PHE A 11 -10.50 15.11 27.23
CA PHE A 11 -10.12 14.13 26.23
C PHE A 11 -9.01 13.26 26.84
N ASN A 12 -9.41 12.10 27.37
CA ASN A 12 -8.50 11.21 28.07
C ASN A 12 -7.60 10.55 27.02
N LEU A 13 -6.31 10.87 27.02
CA LEU A 13 -5.35 10.44 26.00
C LEU A 13 -5.38 8.90 25.78
N ASN A 14 -5.62 8.13 26.85
CA ASN A 14 -5.80 6.68 26.78
C ASN A 14 -7.01 6.25 25.93
N TYR A 15 -8.08 7.04 25.91
CA TYR A 15 -9.27 6.79 25.10
C TYR A 15 -8.98 7.01 23.61
N CYS A 16 -8.12 7.98 23.26
CA CYS A 16 -7.64 8.15 21.89
C CYS A 16 -6.83 6.95 21.42
N PHE A 17 -5.93 6.45 22.27
CA PHE A 17 -5.11 5.28 21.95
C PHE A 17 -5.96 4.04 21.73
N PHE A 18 -7.00 3.87 22.55
CA PHE A 18 -7.95 2.76 22.38
C PHE A 18 -8.72 2.87 21.05
N LEU A 19 -9.20 4.06 20.69
CA LEU A 19 -9.87 4.30 19.41
C LEU A 19 -8.95 4.08 18.20
N LEU A 20 -7.69 4.53 18.28
CA LEU A 20 -6.70 4.34 17.22
C LEU A 20 -6.36 2.86 16.98
N PHE A 21 -6.26 2.07 18.05
CA PHE A 21 -5.99 0.64 17.96
C PHE A 21 -7.14 -0.13 17.29
N PHE A 22 -8.39 0.24 17.56
CA PHE A 22 -9.56 -0.36 16.91
C PHE A 22 -9.72 0.06 15.44
N PHE A 23 -9.21 1.23 15.07
CA PHE A 23 -9.30 1.71 13.69
C PHE A 23 -8.27 1.06 12.75
N SER A 24 -7.10 0.67 13.27
CA SER A 24 -6.05 0.08 12.43
C SER A 24 -6.41 -1.32 11.91
N SER A 25 -7.23 -2.08 12.65
CA SER A 25 -7.66 -3.42 12.24
C SER A 25 -8.71 -3.44 11.13
N ALA A 26 -9.33 -2.29 10.82
CA ALA A 26 -10.34 -2.17 9.76
C ALA A 26 -9.73 -1.83 8.38
N LEU A 27 -8.42 -1.57 8.30
CA LEU A 27 -7.72 -1.29 7.05
C LEU A 27 -7.32 -2.60 6.38
N SER A 28 -8.27 -3.23 5.69
CA SER A 28 -7.96 -4.24 4.67
C SER A 28 -8.25 -3.60 3.32
N SER A 29 -7.23 -3.54 2.48
CA SER A 29 -7.34 -3.15 1.07
C SER A 29 -7.08 -4.39 0.22
N GLU A 30 -7.57 -4.39 -1.01
CA GLU A 30 -7.54 -5.51 -1.95
C GLU A 30 -7.13 -4.98 -3.32
N ILE A 31 -6.27 -5.72 -4.02
CA ILE A 31 -5.94 -5.41 -5.42
C ILE A 31 -7.14 -5.71 -6.31
N VAL A 32 -7.63 -4.66 -6.98
CA VAL A 32 -8.67 -4.77 -8.02
C VAL A 32 -8.00 -4.91 -9.38
N ILE A 33 -8.45 -5.87 -10.20
CA ILE A 33 -7.89 -6.10 -11.54
C ILE A 33 -8.67 -5.27 -12.57
N ASP A 34 -8.34 -3.99 -12.65
CA ASP A 34 -8.92 -3.03 -13.60
C ASP A 34 -7.89 -2.40 -14.56
N GLY A 35 -6.61 -2.72 -14.38
CA GLY A 35 -5.50 -2.20 -15.18
C GLY A 35 -4.89 -0.90 -14.64
N TYR A 36 -5.41 -0.36 -13.55
CA TYR A 36 -4.78 0.72 -12.80
C TYR A 36 -3.96 0.15 -11.64
N LEU A 37 -2.82 0.79 -11.35
CA LEU A 37 -1.95 0.42 -10.23
C LEU A 37 -2.07 1.49 -9.14
N SER A 38 -3.29 1.64 -8.60
CA SER A 38 -3.67 2.77 -7.75
C SER A 38 -3.73 2.44 -6.26
N GLU A 39 -3.77 1.15 -5.96
CA GLU A 39 -3.95 0.58 -4.63
C GLU A 39 -2.67 0.74 -3.78
N GLU A 40 -2.83 0.85 -2.46
CA GLU A 40 -1.71 1.09 -1.53
C GLU A 40 -0.71 -0.08 -1.51
N GLU A 41 -1.19 -1.29 -1.77
CA GLU A 41 -0.40 -2.52 -1.87
C GLU A 41 0.76 -2.39 -2.86
N TRP A 42 0.54 -1.67 -3.97
CA TRP A 42 1.57 -1.48 -5.00
C TRP A 42 2.77 -0.67 -4.50
N LYS A 43 2.62 0.16 -3.46
CA LYS A 43 3.74 0.94 -2.89
C LYS A 43 4.77 0.06 -2.18
N THR A 44 4.34 -1.12 -1.73
CA THR A 44 5.20 -2.10 -1.06
C THR A 44 5.54 -3.30 -1.94
N ALA A 45 5.09 -3.30 -3.19
CA ALA A 45 5.34 -4.38 -4.14
C ALA A 45 6.84 -4.53 -4.43
N ARG A 46 7.26 -5.76 -4.70
CA ARG A 46 8.63 -6.05 -5.15
C ARG A 46 8.79 -5.52 -6.58
N GLU A 47 9.76 -4.64 -6.78
CA GLU A 47 10.10 -4.14 -8.11
C GLU A 47 11.20 -4.99 -8.77
N ILE A 48 10.99 -5.37 -10.03
CA ILE A 48 12.02 -5.89 -10.94
C ILE A 48 12.19 -4.88 -12.07
N ASN A 49 13.39 -4.33 -12.19
CA ASN A 49 13.74 -3.29 -13.17
C ASN A 49 15.02 -3.61 -13.95
N LYS A 50 15.52 -4.85 -13.84
CA LYS A 50 16.69 -5.34 -14.59
C LYS A 50 16.28 -6.51 -15.46
N PHE A 51 16.42 -6.32 -16.77
CA PHE A 51 16.08 -7.31 -17.77
C PHE A 51 17.26 -7.53 -18.72
N TYR A 52 17.30 -8.71 -19.33
CA TYR A 52 18.34 -9.11 -20.26
C TYR A 52 17.74 -9.58 -21.58
N GLU A 53 18.43 -9.30 -22.68
CA GLU A 53 18.07 -9.79 -24.00
C GLU A 53 18.32 -11.29 -24.11
N VAL A 54 17.27 -12.05 -24.42
CA VAL A 54 17.35 -13.51 -24.62
C VAL A 54 17.42 -13.88 -26.10
N PHE A 55 16.95 -13.02 -27.00
CA PHE A 55 17.02 -13.26 -28.45
C PHE A 55 17.56 -12.03 -29.20
N PRO A 56 18.68 -12.17 -29.95
CA PRO A 56 19.61 -13.32 -29.94
C PRO A 56 20.19 -13.51 -28.53
N PHE A 57 20.62 -14.73 -28.13
CA PHE A 57 21.07 -15.08 -26.76
C PHE A 57 22.34 -14.33 -26.34
N SER A 58 22.22 -13.02 -26.14
CA SER A 58 23.31 -12.07 -25.87
C SER A 58 23.49 -11.85 -24.37
N LEU A 59 22.39 -11.96 -23.60
CA LEU A 59 22.34 -11.60 -22.18
C LEU A 59 22.78 -10.15 -21.92
N ASN A 60 22.71 -9.30 -22.94
CA ASN A 60 22.95 -7.87 -22.80
C ASN A 60 21.83 -7.24 -21.97
N ASP A 61 22.13 -6.08 -21.38
CA ASP A 61 21.11 -5.24 -20.76
C ASP A 61 20.01 -4.89 -21.77
N ALA A 62 18.75 -5.14 -21.38
CA ALA A 62 17.62 -4.75 -22.20
C ALA A 62 17.54 -3.22 -22.29
N SER A 63 17.21 -2.70 -23.48
CA SER A 63 17.16 -1.25 -23.76
C SER A 63 15.86 -0.56 -23.29
N GLY A 64 14.93 -1.30 -22.68
CA GLY A 64 13.64 -0.77 -22.23
C GLY A 64 13.60 -0.40 -20.75
N ASP A 65 12.79 0.62 -20.42
CA ASP A 65 12.58 1.11 -19.05
C ASP A 65 11.45 0.36 -18.31
N THR A 66 11.15 -0.87 -18.73
CA THR A 66 10.09 -1.68 -18.14
C THR A 66 10.37 -1.91 -16.67
N ARG A 67 9.35 -1.76 -15.84
CA ARG A 67 9.37 -2.14 -14.43
C ARG A 67 8.22 -3.10 -14.17
N ILE A 68 8.52 -4.19 -13.47
CA ILE A 68 7.52 -5.15 -13.03
C ILE A 68 7.32 -4.99 -11.54
N LEU A 69 6.08 -4.80 -11.11
CA LEU A 69 5.67 -4.85 -9.71
C LEU A 69 5.06 -6.21 -9.41
N ILE A 70 5.53 -6.86 -8.35
CA ILE A 70 5.03 -8.14 -7.89
C ILE A 70 4.47 -7.98 -6.48
N GLN A 71 3.18 -8.28 -6.32
CA GLN A 71 2.51 -8.37 -5.04
C GLN A 71 1.90 -9.77 -4.86
N GLU A 72 1.86 -10.27 -3.63
CA GLU A 72 1.17 -11.51 -3.29
C GLU A 72 0.29 -11.32 -2.06
N ASP A 73 -0.81 -12.07 -2.02
CA ASP A 73 -1.68 -12.24 -0.86
C ASP A 73 -2.29 -13.66 -0.83
N GLU A 74 -3.29 -13.87 0.03
CA GLU A 74 -3.98 -15.17 0.14
C GLU A 74 -4.78 -15.57 -1.11
N LYS A 75 -5.11 -14.61 -1.98
CA LYS A 75 -5.89 -14.83 -3.22
C LYS A 75 -5.00 -15.14 -4.40
N GLY A 76 -3.77 -14.61 -4.45
CA GLY A 76 -2.79 -14.99 -5.46
C GLY A 76 -1.63 -14.04 -5.64
N ILE A 77 -1.01 -14.13 -6.82
CA ILE A 77 0.12 -13.30 -7.24
C ILE A 77 -0.37 -12.31 -8.30
N TYR A 78 -0.05 -11.04 -8.10
CA TYR A 78 -0.40 -9.93 -8.97
C TYR A 78 0.87 -9.36 -9.60
N ILE A 79 0.82 -9.15 -10.92
CA ILE A 79 1.96 -8.68 -11.71
C ILE A 79 1.54 -7.45 -12.49
N GLY A 80 2.06 -6.28 -12.08
CA GLY A 80 1.89 -5.01 -12.78
C GLY A 80 3.07 -4.72 -13.70
N PHE A 81 2.81 -4.23 -14.91
CA PHE A 81 3.83 -3.82 -15.89
C PHE A 81 3.75 -2.30 -16.08
N ILE A 82 4.88 -1.61 -15.94
CA ILE A 82 5.01 -0.14 -16.09
C ILE A 82 6.08 0.16 -17.13
#